data_AF-A0A2D8V0G6-F1
#
_entry.id   AF-A0A2D8V0G6-F1
#
_cell.length_a   1.000
_cell.length_b   1.000
_cell.length_c   1.000
_cell.angle_alpha   90.00
_cell.angle_beta   90.00
_cell.angle_gamma   90.00
#
_symmetry.space_group_name_H-M   'P 1'
#
loop_
_entity.id
_entity.type
_entity.pdbx_description
1 polymer ?
#
loop_
_entity_poly.entity_id
_entity_poly.type
_entity_poly.pdbx_seq_one_letter_code
_entity_poly.pdbx_strand_id
1 'polypeptide(L)'
;VTVFQEPTLSLGQTEGLRVSAKGNIPFPLLNEIPVAGKTVQQVKEDIERRLKDGYIKNPQVTVQVLQYNEQYYTVMGEVKIAGIYPLPPEKRIDLVEAIAKANGFTPNAKENSIELWREGERKHYDYNELLKIKDEDQKIYIKAGDKIDIPDRFF
;
A
#
# COMPACT_ATOMS: atom_id res chain seq x y z
N VAL A 1 16.07 8.20 -8.40
CA VAL A 1 16.03 9.68 -8.48
C VAL A 1 17.08 10.09 -9.49
N THR A 2 16.72 10.87 -10.49
CA THR A 2 17.63 11.24 -11.59
C THR A 2 17.89 12.73 -11.55
N VAL A 3 19.15 13.13 -11.60
CA VAL A 3 19.59 14.52 -11.70
C VAL A 3 20.18 14.73 -13.08
N PHE A 4 19.57 15.60 -13.89
CA PHE A 4 20.01 15.81 -15.26
C PHE A 4 21.44 16.36 -15.29
N GLN A 5 22.26 15.83 -16.21
CA GLN A 5 23.69 16.15 -16.37
C GLN A 5 24.60 15.79 -15.17
N GLU A 6 24.08 15.13 -14.14
CA GLU A 6 24.85 14.70 -12.97
C GLU A 6 24.67 13.19 -12.72
N PRO A 7 25.43 12.32 -13.43
CA PRO A 7 25.30 10.87 -13.32
C PRO A 7 25.64 10.36 -11.92
N THR A 8 26.59 11.02 -11.24
CA THR A 8 27.05 10.69 -9.88
C THR A 8 25.99 11.00 -8.81
N LEU A 9 25.04 11.88 -9.11
CA LEU A 9 23.93 12.25 -8.22
C LEU A 9 22.62 11.54 -8.60
N SER A 10 22.59 10.89 -9.75
CA SER A 10 21.47 10.09 -10.22
C SER A 10 21.50 8.70 -9.57
N LEU A 11 21.00 8.61 -8.34
CA LEU A 11 20.98 7.38 -7.57
C LEU A 11 19.73 6.53 -7.76
N GLY A 12 19.89 5.21 -7.56
CA GLY A 12 18.78 4.26 -7.55
C GLY A 12 18.07 4.17 -8.89
N GLN A 13 18.80 4.31 -10.01
CA GLN A 13 18.24 4.23 -11.36
C GLN A 13 17.66 2.84 -11.68
N THR A 14 18.19 1.79 -11.03
CA THR A 14 17.76 0.40 -11.22
C THR A 14 17.01 -0.16 -10.01
N GLU A 15 17.43 0.16 -8.78
CA GLU A 15 16.88 -0.43 -7.54
C GLU A 15 16.15 0.57 -6.63
N GLY A 16 16.20 1.87 -6.96
CA GLY A 16 15.63 2.93 -6.12
C GLY A 16 16.40 3.24 -4.84
N LEU A 17 15.93 4.27 -4.15
CA LEU A 17 16.45 4.66 -2.84
C LEU A 17 15.46 4.18 -1.78
N ARG A 18 15.93 3.32 -0.86
CA ARG A 18 15.10 2.81 0.22
C ARG A 18 14.84 3.91 1.25
N VAL A 19 13.58 4.06 1.65
CA VAL A 19 13.19 4.92 2.75
C VAL A 19 13.58 4.26 4.08
N SER A 20 14.35 4.96 4.90
CA SER A 20 14.77 4.50 6.23
C SER A 20 13.59 4.48 7.20
N ALA A 21 13.73 3.80 8.34
CA ALA A 21 12.69 3.74 9.37
C ALA A 21 12.31 5.13 9.94
N LYS A 22 13.18 6.13 9.79
CA LYS A 22 12.92 7.52 10.19
C LYS A 22 12.16 8.32 9.11
N GLY A 23 11.85 7.71 7.95
CA GLY A 23 11.15 8.36 6.85
C GLY A 23 12.06 9.15 5.91
N ASN A 24 13.37 8.87 5.90
CA ASN A 24 14.36 9.60 5.11
C ASN A 24 14.93 8.74 3.98
N ILE A 25 15.37 9.36 2.88
CA ILE A 25 16.20 8.71 1.86
C ILE A 25 17.64 9.19 1.95
N PRO A 26 18.65 8.32 1.78
CA PRO A 26 20.03 8.76 1.64
C PRO A 26 20.23 9.44 0.27
N PHE A 27 20.86 10.61 0.25
CA PHE A 27 21.13 11.38 -0.96
C PHE A 27 22.54 12.00 -0.93
N PRO A 28 23.36 11.87 -2.00
CA PRO A 28 24.70 12.42 -2.02
C PRO A 28 24.67 13.94 -1.84
N LEU A 29 25.67 14.50 -1.17
CA LEU A 29 25.77 15.94 -0.83
C LEU A 29 24.76 16.42 0.22
N LEU A 30 23.57 15.82 0.30
CA LEU A 30 22.47 16.24 1.17
C LEU A 30 22.24 15.32 2.38
N ASN A 31 23.06 14.27 2.52
CA ASN A 31 22.98 13.23 3.55
C ASN A 31 21.62 12.52 3.57
N GLU A 32 20.67 12.99 4.38
CA GLU A 32 19.35 12.41 4.54
C GLU A 32 18.28 13.43 4.15
N ILE A 33 17.36 13.02 3.28
CA ILE A 33 16.25 13.85 2.84
C ILE A 33 14.95 13.26 3.38
N PRO A 34 14.15 14.01 4.16
CA PRO A 34 12.87 13.52 4.68
C PRO A 34 11.84 13.44 3.56
N VAL A 35 11.24 12.27 3.39
CA VAL A 35 10.23 11.97 2.36
C VAL A 35 8.92 11.44 2.91
N ALA A 36 8.88 11.00 4.17
CA ALA A 36 7.66 10.53 4.81
C ALA A 36 6.58 11.63 4.85
N GLY A 37 5.37 11.27 4.45
CA GLY A 37 4.22 12.19 4.39
C GLY A 37 4.28 13.23 3.26
N LYS A 38 5.29 13.20 2.39
CA LYS A 38 5.41 14.11 1.25
C LYS A 38 4.97 13.46 -0.05
N THR A 39 4.41 14.27 -0.95
CA THR A 39 4.17 13.85 -2.34
C THR A 39 5.47 13.80 -3.13
N VAL A 40 5.48 13.07 -4.24
CA VAL A 40 6.63 13.01 -5.17
C VAL A 40 7.07 14.41 -5.61
N GLN A 41 6.12 15.30 -5.88
CA GLN A 41 6.38 16.68 -6.27
C GLN A 41 7.04 17.48 -5.13
N GLN A 42 6.55 17.34 -3.90
CA GLN A 42 7.15 17.99 -2.73
C GLN A 42 8.58 17.50 -2.47
N VAL A 43 8.85 16.21 -2.67
CA VAL A 43 10.19 15.64 -2.55
C VAL A 43 11.11 16.20 -3.64
N LYS A 44 10.64 16.28 -4.89
CA LYS A 44 11.40 16.89 -5.99
C LYS A 44 11.80 18.33 -5.67
N GLU A 45 10.84 19.15 -5.28
CA GLU A 45 11.07 20.57 -4.97
C GLU A 45 12.04 20.75 -3.79
N ASP A 46 11.96 19.89 -2.77
CA ASP A 46 12.88 19.91 -1.62
C ASP A 46 14.32 19.56 -2.05
N ILE A 47 14.50 18.55 -2.90
CA ILE A 47 15.82 18.17 -3.43
C ILE A 47 16.40 19.30 -4.30
N GLU A 48 15.60 19.86 -5.23
CA GLU A 48 16.04 20.96 -6.10
C GLU A 48 16.47 22.19 -5.29
N ARG A 49 15.68 22.57 -4.28
CA ARG A 49 16.01 23.69 -3.38
C ARG A 49 17.33 23.45 -2.64
N ARG A 50 17.52 22.27 -2.06
CA ARG A 50 18.73 21.92 -1.29
C ARG A 50 19.98 21.85 -2.17
N LEU A 51 19.85 21.33 -3.40
CA LEU A 51 20.95 21.34 -4.37
C LEU A 51 21.31 22.76 -4.82
N LYS A 52 20.31 23.63 -4.96
CA LYS A 52 20.50 25.03 -5.36
C LYS A 52 21.21 25.88 -4.30
N ASP A 53 21.08 25.53 -3.03
CA ASP A 53 21.59 26.29 -1.87
C ASP A 53 23.11 26.20 -1.66
N GLY A 54 23.85 25.51 -2.53
CA GLY A 54 25.31 25.46 -2.40
C GLY A 54 26.05 24.48 -3.31
N TYR A 55 25.35 23.70 -4.12
CA TYR A 55 25.96 22.63 -4.90
C TYR A 55 25.82 22.83 -6.41
N ILE A 56 24.62 23.16 -6.90
CA ILE A 56 24.30 23.22 -8.33
C ILE A 56 23.49 24.47 -8.64
N LYS A 57 23.87 25.22 -9.68
CA LYS A 57 23.21 26.49 -10.03
C LYS A 57 21.76 26.32 -10.54
N ASN A 58 21.51 25.28 -11.34
CA ASN A 58 20.20 24.96 -11.95
C ASN A 58 19.94 23.44 -11.92
N PRO A 59 19.65 22.84 -10.75
CA PRO A 59 19.39 21.41 -10.67
C PRO A 59 18.05 21.08 -11.35
N GLN A 60 18.01 20.04 -12.18
CA GLN A 60 16.77 19.43 -12.66
C GLN A 60 16.67 18.02 -12.11
N VAL A 61 15.65 17.77 -11.28
CA VAL A 61 15.49 16.50 -10.57
C VAL A 61 14.20 15.81 -10.99
N THR A 62 14.30 14.51 -11.26
CA THR A 62 13.15 13.62 -11.48
C THR A 62 13.09 12.61 -10.35
N VAL A 63 11.97 12.59 -9.63
CA VAL A 63 11.67 11.63 -8.57
C VAL A 63 10.55 10.71 -9.05
N GLN A 64 10.75 9.40 -8.91
CA GLN A 64 9.76 8.37 -9.21
C GLN A 64 9.82 7.32 -8.09
N VAL A 65 8.65 6.81 -7.70
CA VAL A 65 8.55 5.70 -6.76
C VAL A 65 8.75 4.42 -7.55
N LEU A 66 9.81 3.66 -7.23
CA LEU A 66 10.13 2.42 -7.96
C LEU A 66 9.41 1.20 -7.40
N GLN A 67 9.29 1.12 -6.07
CA GLN A 67 8.52 0.08 -5.39
C GLN A 67 7.86 0.70 -4.18
N TYR A 68 6.56 0.47 -4.04
CA TYR A 68 5.90 0.58 -2.75
C TYR A 68 6.29 -0.65 -1.94
N ASN A 69 6.47 -0.53 -0.62
CA ASN A 69 6.55 -1.71 0.23
C ASN A 69 5.18 -2.41 0.11
N GLU A 70 5.10 -3.42 -0.75
CA GLU A 70 3.84 -4.09 -1.04
C GLU A 70 3.34 -4.75 0.24
N GLN A 71 2.22 -4.24 0.74
CA GLN A 71 1.49 -4.85 1.82
C GLN A 71 0.50 -5.84 1.21
N TYR A 72 0.21 -6.90 1.94
CA TYR A 72 -0.71 -7.93 1.46
C TYR A 72 -1.76 -8.27 2.50
N TYR A 73 -2.88 -8.80 2.02
CA TYR A 73 -3.89 -9.48 2.81
C TYR A 73 -4.16 -10.86 2.19
N THR A 74 -4.75 -11.78 2.96
CA THR A 74 -5.06 -13.14 2.49
C THR A 74 -6.56 -13.33 2.43
N VAL A 75 -7.06 -13.96 1.35
CA VAL A 75 -8.43 -14.45 1.25
C VAL A 75 -8.39 -15.96 1.06
N MET A 76 -9.12 -16.71 1.88
CA MET A 76 -9.13 -18.17 1.90
C MET A 76 -10.52 -18.72 2.21
N GLY A 77 -10.69 -20.02 2.01
CA GLY A 77 -11.97 -20.71 2.16
C GLY A 77 -12.81 -20.66 0.88
N GLU A 78 -14.13 -20.60 1.03
CA GLU A 78 -15.14 -20.70 -0.02
C GLU A 78 -15.28 -19.43 -0.89
N VAL A 79 -14.19 -19.05 -1.53
CA VAL A 79 -14.11 -18.04 -2.60
C VAL A 79 -13.60 -18.67 -3.90
N LYS A 80 -13.96 -18.09 -5.05
CA LYS A 80 -13.56 -18.67 -6.34
C LYS A 80 -12.06 -18.66 -6.58
N ILE A 81 -11.37 -17.62 -6.10
CA ILE A 81 -9.92 -17.53 -6.13
C ILE A 81 -9.44 -17.22 -4.72
N ALA A 82 -8.90 -18.22 -4.04
CA ALA A 82 -8.19 -18.02 -2.78
C ALA A 82 -6.74 -17.62 -3.06
N GLY A 83 -6.15 -16.81 -2.19
CA GLY A 83 -4.76 -16.41 -2.32
C GLY A 83 -4.38 -15.17 -1.53
N ILE A 84 -3.16 -14.72 -1.81
CA ILE A 84 -2.58 -13.50 -1.25
C ILE A 84 -2.81 -12.38 -2.25
N TYR A 85 -3.34 -11.25 -1.77
CA TYR A 85 -3.71 -10.10 -2.58
C TYR A 85 -2.91 -8.87 -2.15
N PRO A 86 -2.40 -8.07 -3.11
CA PRO A 86 -1.73 -6.81 -2.80
C PRO A 86 -2.73 -5.78 -2.27
N LEU A 87 -2.33 -5.07 -1.21
CA LEU A 87 -3.02 -3.93 -0.66
C LEU A 87 -2.42 -2.65 -1.26
N PRO A 88 -3.14 -1.98 -2.17
CA PRO A 88 -2.61 -0.80 -2.86
C PRO A 88 -2.45 0.37 -1.86
N PRO A 89 -1.31 1.07 -1.86
CA PRO A 89 -1.03 2.15 -0.90
C PRO A 89 -1.90 3.40 -1.13
N GLU A 90 -2.42 3.58 -2.34
CA GLU A 90 -3.20 4.75 -2.75
C GLU A 90 -4.70 4.57 -2.55
N LYS A 91 -5.17 3.35 -2.24
CA LYS A 91 -6.60 3.05 -2.11
C LYS A 91 -6.87 2.14 -0.91
N ARG A 92 -7.83 2.55 -0.06
CA ARG A 92 -8.41 1.66 0.94
C ARG A 92 -9.32 0.63 0.26
N ILE A 93 -9.17 -0.63 0.62
CA ILE A 93 -10.03 -1.74 0.19
C ILE A 93 -10.90 -2.12 1.37
N ASP A 94 -12.22 -2.19 1.18
CA ASP A 94 -13.13 -2.73 2.20
C ASP A 94 -13.31 -4.25 2.06
N LEU A 95 -13.91 -4.87 3.08
CA LEU A 95 -14.09 -6.33 3.13
C LEU A 95 -14.94 -6.86 1.97
N VAL A 96 -15.89 -6.07 1.46
CA VAL A 96 -16.71 -6.43 0.29
C VAL A 96 -15.86 -6.41 -0.97
N GLU A 97 -15.08 -5.34 -1.19
CA GLU A 97 -14.15 -5.22 -2.31
C GLU A 97 -13.10 -6.33 -2.31
N ALA A 98 -12.62 -6.73 -1.12
CA ALA A 98 -11.66 -7.83 -0.97
C ALA A 98 -12.22 -9.17 -1.47
N ILE A 99 -13.48 -9.46 -1.14
CA ILE A 99 -14.19 -10.67 -1.61
C ILE A 99 -14.48 -10.59 -3.12
N ALA A 100 -14.85 -9.40 -3.62
CA ALA A 100 -15.04 -9.19 -5.05
C ALA A 100 -13.75 -9.44 -5.85
N LYS A 101 -12.58 -9.03 -5.31
CA LYS A 101 -11.26 -9.33 -5.87
C LYS A 101 -10.94 -10.83 -5.89
N ALA A 102 -11.54 -11.61 -4.99
CA ALA A 102 -11.49 -13.07 -4.98
C ALA A 102 -12.49 -13.74 -5.95
N ASN A 103 -13.10 -12.96 -6.86
CA ASN A 103 -14.17 -13.36 -7.79
C ASN A 103 -15.48 -13.80 -7.13
N GLY A 104 -15.70 -13.33 -5.90
CA GLY A 104 -16.86 -13.66 -5.10
C GLY A 104 -16.80 -15.08 -4.53
N PHE A 105 -17.92 -15.49 -3.95
CA PHE A 105 -18.06 -16.75 -3.25
C PHE A 105 -18.18 -17.96 -4.19
N THR A 106 -17.85 -19.14 -3.67
CA THR A 106 -18.30 -20.41 -4.23
C THR A 106 -19.77 -20.65 -3.84
N PRO A 107 -20.48 -21.59 -4.50
CA PRO A 107 -21.85 -21.95 -4.10
C PRO A 107 -21.99 -22.52 -2.67
N ASN A 108 -20.90 -23.01 -2.08
CA ASN A 108 -20.90 -23.63 -0.75
C ASN A 108 -20.62 -22.62 0.38
N ALA A 109 -20.34 -21.37 0.05
CA ALA A 109 -19.96 -20.37 1.04
C ALA A 109 -21.07 -20.08 2.07
N LYS A 110 -20.62 -19.88 3.30
CA LYS A 110 -21.40 -19.34 4.42
C LYS A 110 -21.24 -17.82 4.48
N GLU A 111 -21.90 -17.14 3.55
CA GLU A 111 -21.79 -15.68 3.35
C GLU A 111 -22.14 -14.84 4.59
N ASN A 112 -22.92 -15.39 5.52
CA ASN A 112 -23.32 -14.72 6.76
C ASN A 112 -22.30 -14.86 7.90
N SER A 113 -21.16 -15.53 7.67
CA SER A 113 -20.16 -15.80 8.70
C SER A 113 -18.73 -15.64 8.16
N ILE A 114 -18.49 -14.57 7.40
CA ILE A 114 -17.14 -14.20 6.96
C ILE A 114 -16.29 -13.90 8.19
N GLU A 115 -15.06 -14.40 8.22
CA GLU A 115 -14.18 -14.23 9.36
C GLU A 115 -12.99 -13.36 9.01
N LEU A 116 -12.83 -12.27 9.73
CA LEU A 116 -11.65 -11.42 9.64
C LEU A 116 -10.75 -11.70 10.83
N TRP A 117 -9.52 -12.13 10.53
CA TRP A 117 -8.45 -12.31 11.49
C TRP A 117 -7.49 -11.14 11.38
N ARG A 118 -7.38 -10.37 12.47
CA ARG A 118 -6.54 -9.17 12.57
C ARG A 118 -5.87 -9.12 13.93
N GLU A 119 -4.54 -9.07 13.94
CA GLU A 119 -3.75 -8.89 15.17
C GLU A 119 -4.08 -9.92 16.28
N GLY A 120 -4.48 -11.14 15.88
CA GLY A 120 -4.88 -12.21 16.81
C GLY A 120 -6.35 -12.17 17.24
N GLU A 121 -7.11 -11.14 16.88
CA GLU A 121 -8.57 -11.09 17.03
C GLU A 121 -9.27 -11.69 15.81
N ARG A 122 -10.32 -12.47 16.05
CA ARG A 122 -11.23 -12.99 15.02
C ARG A 122 -12.59 -12.31 15.18
N LYS A 123 -13.10 -11.72 14.11
CA LYS A 123 -14.43 -11.10 14.06
C LYS A 123 -15.24 -11.69 12.92
N HIS A 124 -16.52 -11.89 13.17
CA HIS A 124 -17.46 -12.42 12.19
C HIS A 124 -18.27 -11.29 11.57
N TYR A 125 -18.52 -11.38 10.27
CA TYR A 125 -19.30 -10.44 9.51
C TYR A 125 -20.27 -11.16 8.59
N ASP A 126 -21.47 -10.59 8.46
CA ASP A 126 -22.46 -11.02 7.47
C ASP A 126 -22.29 -10.17 6.20
N TYR A 127 -22.10 -10.83 5.06
CA TYR A 127 -21.91 -10.16 3.78
C TYR A 127 -23.06 -9.22 3.41
N ASN A 128 -24.31 -9.62 3.68
CA ASN A 128 -25.48 -8.80 3.38
C ASN A 128 -25.55 -7.56 4.27
N GLU A 129 -25.10 -7.66 5.52
CA GLU A 129 -24.99 -6.49 6.40
C GLU A 129 -23.88 -5.56 5.94
N LEU A 130 -22.73 -6.09 5.51
CA LEU A 130 -21.64 -5.29 4.94
C LEU A 130 -22.10 -4.51 3.69
N LEU A 131 -22.88 -5.13 2.81
CA LEU A 131 -23.43 -4.47 1.62
C LEU A 131 -24.40 -3.31 1.93
N LYS A 132 -25.02 -3.32 3.12
CA LYS A 132 -25.94 -2.25 3.55
C LYS A 132 -25.22 -1.03 4.11
N ILE A 133 -23.94 -1.15 4.45
CA ILE A 133 -23.14 -0.03 4.99
C ILE A 133 -22.88 0.98 3.88
N LYS A 134 -23.58 2.12 3.93
CA LYS A 134 -23.39 3.24 3.00
C LYS A 134 -22.42 4.30 3.52
N ASP A 135 -22.31 4.40 4.84
CA ASP A 135 -21.41 5.33 5.50
C ASP A 135 -19.96 4.81 5.40
N GLU A 136 -19.09 5.57 4.74
CA GLU A 136 -17.69 5.19 4.52
C GLU A 136 -16.94 5.01 5.84
N ASP A 137 -17.28 5.76 6.88
CA ASP A 137 -16.58 5.67 8.17
C ASP A 137 -16.95 4.40 8.95
N GLN A 138 -18.05 3.75 8.57
CA GLN A 138 -18.52 2.50 9.18
C GLN A 138 -18.06 1.26 8.41
N LYS A 139 -17.45 1.43 7.23
CA LYS A 139 -16.97 0.33 6.42
C LYS A 139 -15.78 -0.37 7.09
N ILE A 140 -15.73 -1.69 6.89
CA ILE A 140 -14.65 -2.52 7.40
C ILE A 140 -13.52 -2.52 6.38
N TYR A 141 -12.56 -1.61 6.54
CA TYR A 141 -11.38 -1.56 5.68
C TYR A 141 -10.34 -2.61 6.07
N ILE A 142 -9.72 -3.20 5.05
CA ILE A 142 -8.64 -4.17 5.15
C ILE A 142 -7.33 -3.46 5.51
N LYS A 143 -6.56 -4.11 6.39
CA LYS A 143 -5.23 -3.70 6.82
C LYS A 143 -4.20 -4.75 6.36
N ALA A 144 -2.94 -4.33 6.33
CA ALA A 144 -1.83 -5.21 6.04
C ALA A 144 -1.80 -6.39 7.03
N GLY A 145 -1.66 -7.60 6.50
CA GLY A 145 -1.59 -8.84 7.29
C GLY A 145 -2.94 -9.43 7.69
N ASP A 146 -4.07 -8.78 7.35
CA ASP A 146 -5.39 -9.36 7.56
C ASP A 146 -5.55 -10.70 6.82
N LYS A 147 -6.24 -11.63 7.46
CA LYS A 147 -6.70 -12.87 6.81
C LYS A 147 -8.22 -12.93 6.84
N ILE A 148 -8.80 -13.18 5.68
CA ILE A 148 -10.24 -13.27 5.47
C ILE A 148 -10.53 -14.73 5.15
N ASP A 149 -11.26 -15.40 6.03
CA ASP A 149 -11.67 -16.80 5.86
C ASP A 149 -13.18 -16.86 5.61
N ILE A 150 -13.56 -17.61 4.58
CA ILE A 150 -14.95 -17.81 4.21
C ILE A 150 -15.27 -19.28 4.49
N PRO A 151 -15.99 -19.59 5.57
CA PRO A 151 -16.30 -20.97 5.90
C PRO A 151 -17.31 -21.59 4.92
N ASP A 152 -17.28 -22.92 4.87
CA ASP A 152 -18.30 -23.73 4.20
C ASP A 152 -19.61 -23.69 5.01
N ARG A 153 -20.75 -23.63 4.32
CA ARG A 153 -22.09 -23.68 4.91
C ARG A 153 -22.35 -24.96 5.71
N PHE A 154 -21.60 -26.04 5.46
CA PHE A 154 -21.76 -27.31 6.17
C PHE A 154 -20.97 -27.42 7.49
N PHE A 155 -20.11 -26.45 7.82
CA PHE A 155 -19.30 -26.44 9.04
C PHE A 155 -19.46 -25.15 9.88
#